data_AF-A0A2D7NBX4-F1
#
_entry.id   AF-A0A2D7NBX4-F1
#
_cell.length_a   1.000
_cell.length_b   1.000
_cell.length_c   1.000
_cell.angle_alpha   90.00
_cell.angle_beta   90.00
_cell.angle_gamma   90.00
#
_symmetry.space_group_name_H-M   'P 1'
#
loop_
_entity.id
_entity.type
_entity.pdbx_description
1 polymer ?
#
loop_
_entity_poly.entity_id
_entity_poly.type
_entity_poly.pdbx_seq_one_letter_code
_entity_poly.pdbx_strand_id
1 'polypeptide(L)'
;MQTYFKNIYQGVRSLVIGMRVTWKHFYRKKELVATMQYPHETWPIPEKNIGFEENDYNLIRSRLHVDIDDCIGCLQCERACPVDCIKIDTIKPPKGSEFDCGITSNDTQKKMIVSRFTIDMAECCYCNLCAYPCPEECIYMVGGPNSHKHEMDYEFGKYEREGLLYEFADATEEDILAVGGEKYLEKKKDRANELENALELVAMAAEKAQEKVDKGEEKESKVKSDQPAVPKYNFGSLNEISDKAARGIAKRAFARGHRQGKKPEDVVGMIKSDLEVSSLYSSDYDVFIVAVGEAPLVILPEGSEESKKEVQPKLNTETKAEESVDKKESATKASVSGQIPDIKILNDISDKMARGLAKKAFTAAKREKLDSAGFITKINEALNEAGKSSDEYAEIINKLAE
;
A
#
# COMPACT_ATOMS: atom_id res chain seq x y z
N MET A 1 21.49 57.27 42.60
CA MET A 1 21.54 57.97 41.28
C MET A 1 22.56 57.37 40.30
N GLN A 2 23.84 57.17 40.65
CA GLN A 2 24.84 56.68 39.66
C GLN A 2 24.48 55.37 38.94
N THR A 3 23.84 54.41 39.63
CA THR A 3 23.36 53.15 39.05
C THR A 3 22.28 53.35 37.98
N TYR A 4 21.34 54.27 38.21
CA TYR A 4 20.27 54.61 37.25
C TYR A 4 20.85 55.12 35.92
N PHE A 5 21.80 56.07 35.97
CA PHE A 5 22.46 56.58 34.76
C PHE A 5 23.34 55.54 34.06
N LYS A 6 24.00 54.64 34.82
CA LYS A 6 24.74 53.50 34.24
C LYS A 6 23.81 52.56 33.45
N ASN A 7 22.63 52.25 33.97
CA ASN A 7 21.66 51.38 33.31
C ASN A 7 21.10 52.04 32.03
N ILE A 8 20.79 53.34 32.06
CA ILE A 8 20.37 54.10 30.86
C ILE A 8 21.49 54.09 29.80
N TYR A 9 22.74 54.36 30.19
CA TYR A 9 23.88 54.31 29.28
C TYR A 9 24.05 52.92 28.64
N GLN A 10 23.90 51.84 29.43
CA GLN A 10 23.96 50.47 28.91
C GLN A 10 22.83 50.17 27.92
N GLY A 11 21.58 50.58 28.22
CA GLY A 11 20.43 50.38 27.33
C GLY A 11 20.53 51.17 26.01
N VAL A 12 20.96 52.44 26.06
CA VAL A 12 21.20 53.23 24.84
C VAL A 12 22.37 52.65 24.04
N ARG A 13 23.45 52.22 24.72
CA ARG A 13 24.61 51.60 24.05
C ARG A 13 24.25 50.28 23.37
N SER A 14 23.47 49.40 24.00
CA SER A 14 23.04 48.14 23.38
C SER A 14 22.10 48.39 22.20
N LEU A 15 21.16 49.34 22.31
CA LEU A 15 20.30 49.75 21.20
C LEU A 15 21.11 50.27 20.00
N VAL A 16 22.09 51.14 20.22
CA VAL A 16 22.96 51.67 19.15
C VAL A 16 23.83 50.57 18.54
N ILE A 17 24.31 49.60 19.32
CA ILE A 17 25.04 48.43 18.80
C ILE A 17 24.13 47.57 17.90
N GLY A 18 22.90 47.28 18.35
CA GLY A 18 21.91 46.54 17.54
C GLY A 18 21.57 47.28 16.24
N MET A 19 21.24 48.57 16.34
CA MET A 19 20.94 49.42 15.18
C MET A 19 22.12 49.50 14.21
N ARG A 20 23.37 49.54 14.70
CA ARG A 20 24.58 49.50 13.85
C ARG A 20 24.68 48.19 13.07
N VAL A 21 24.28 47.05 13.64
CA VAL A 21 24.22 45.77 12.91
C VAL A 21 23.14 45.82 11.85
N THR A 22 21.94 46.31 12.16
CA THR A 22 20.85 46.48 11.17
C THR A 22 21.28 47.40 10.01
N TRP A 23 21.90 48.53 10.32
CA TRP A 23 22.42 49.48 9.33
C TRP A 23 23.51 48.86 8.44
N LYS A 24 24.39 48.02 9.02
CA LYS A 24 25.43 47.28 8.29
C LYS A 24 24.86 46.23 7.31
N HIS A 25 23.66 45.70 7.57
CA HIS A 25 22.94 44.84 6.63
C HIS A 25 22.21 45.66 5.57
N PHE A 26 21.52 46.75 5.96
CA PHE A 26 20.82 47.63 5.05
C PHE A 26 21.75 48.26 3.98
N TYR A 27 22.92 48.73 4.39
CA TYR A 27 23.90 49.32 3.46
C TYR A 27 24.52 48.28 2.52
N ARG A 28 24.84 47.09 3.02
CA ARG A 28 25.41 45.98 2.22
C ARG A 28 24.34 45.07 1.61
N LYS A 29 23.12 45.58 1.41
CA LYS A 29 22.00 44.77 0.89
C LYS A 29 22.36 44.03 -0.40
N LYS A 30 23.04 44.67 -1.37
CA LYS A 30 23.41 44.01 -2.64
C LYS A 30 24.35 42.79 -2.48
N GLU A 31 25.16 42.75 -1.43
CA GLU A 31 26.12 41.67 -1.16
C GLU A 31 25.55 40.60 -0.21
N LEU A 32 24.60 40.97 0.64
CA LEU A 32 24.02 40.12 1.69
C LEU A 32 22.58 39.69 1.39
N VAL A 33 22.05 40.06 0.23
CA VAL A 33 20.74 39.63 -0.24
C VAL A 33 20.81 38.15 -0.60
N ALA A 34 20.16 37.33 0.24
CA ALA A 34 19.89 35.92 -0.03
C ALA A 34 18.58 35.71 -0.80
N THR A 35 17.90 36.79 -1.21
CA THR A 35 16.61 36.76 -1.91
C THR A 35 16.79 37.04 -3.40
N MET A 36 16.30 36.11 -4.22
CA MET A 36 16.23 36.19 -5.68
C MET A 36 14.88 36.76 -6.14
N GLN A 37 14.83 37.41 -7.30
CA GLN A 37 13.56 37.81 -7.92
C GLN A 37 13.03 36.72 -8.86
N TYR A 38 12.48 35.66 -8.26
CA TYR A 38 11.62 34.74 -9.00
C TYR A 38 10.39 35.51 -9.55
N PRO A 39 9.98 35.35 -10.82
CA PRO A 39 10.41 34.34 -11.79
C PRO A 39 11.49 34.80 -12.79
N HIS A 40 12.03 36.02 -12.67
CA HIS A 40 13.02 36.55 -13.63
C HIS A 40 14.42 35.96 -13.45
N GLU A 41 14.73 35.56 -12.22
CA GLU A 41 15.95 34.85 -11.85
C GLU A 41 15.54 33.53 -11.19
N THR A 42 16.22 32.44 -11.55
CA THR A 42 16.03 31.09 -10.98
C THR A 42 17.34 30.59 -10.37
N TRP A 43 17.25 29.68 -9.40
CA TRP A 43 18.45 29.22 -8.70
C TRP A 43 19.28 28.31 -9.61
N PRO A 44 20.60 28.57 -9.79
CA PRO A 44 21.45 27.64 -10.52
C PRO A 44 21.43 26.28 -9.81
N ILE A 45 21.37 25.21 -10.60
CA ILE A 45 21.32 23.84 -10.10
C ILE A 45 22.55 23.63 -9.20
N PRO A 46 22.37 23.20 -7.94
CA PRO A 46 23.50 23.00 -7.05
C PRO A 46 24.27 21.74 -7.46
N GLU A 47 25.43 21.93 -8.08
CA GLU A 47 26.43 20.88 -8.28
C GLU A 47 26.73 20.20 -6.93
N LYS A 48 26.33 18.93 -6.77
CA LYS A 48 26.60 18.14 -5.58
C LYS A 48 27.53 16.99 -5.93
N ASN A 49 28.78 17.04 -5.51
CA ASN A 49 29.62 15.84 -5.61
C ASN A 49 29.25 14.85 -4.49
N ILE A 50 28.33 13.92 -4.79
CA ILE A 50 27.90 12.83 -3.90
C ILE A 50 28.82 11.58 -4.08
N GLY A 51 29.87 11.68 -4.91
CA GLY A 51 30.75 10.55 -5.26
C GLY A 51 30.22 9.66 -6.39
N PHE A 52 29.19 10.12 -7.11
CA PHE A 52 28.66 9.52 -8.34
C PHE A 52 28.87 10.50 -9.50
N GLU A 53 29.01 9.99 -10.73
CA GLU A 53 29.13 10.86 -11.91
C GLU A 53 27.81 11.58 -12.20
N GLU A 54 27.87 12.80 -12.72
CA GLU A 54 26.69 13.63 -12.95
C GLU A 54 25.73 13.03 -14.02
N ASN A 55 26.25 12.14 -14.86
CA ASN A 55 25.50 11.38 -15.85
C ASN A 55 24.67 10.24 -15.24
N ASP A 56 24.97 9.79 -14.03
CA ASP A 56 24.36 8.59 -13.43
C ASP A 56 23.11 8.92 -12.57
N TYR A 57 22.90 10.18 -12.21
CA TYR A 57 21.83 10.55 -11.29
C TYR A 57 21.30 11.98 -11.49
N ASN A 58 20.01 12.15 -11.21
CA ASN A 58 19.36 13.46 -11.20
C ASN A 58 19.64 14.20 -9.87
N LEU A 59 20.34 15.35 -9.94
CA LEU A 59 20.62 16.20 -8.76
C LEU A 59 19.36 16.81 -8.15
N ILE A 60 18.39 17.14 -9.00
CA ILE A 60 17.07 17.67 -8.66
C ILE A 60 16.03 16.61 -9.04
N ARG A 61 15.06 16.38 -8.16
CA ARG A 61 13.97 15.46 -8.42
C ARG A 61 12.83 16.23 -9.06
N SER A 62 12.68 16.06 -10.37
CA SER A 62 11.77 16.76 -11.28
C SER A 62 10.55 15.89 -11.60
N ARG A 63 9.68 16.35 -12.51
CA ARG A 63 8.58 15.54 -13.05
C ARG A 63 9.11 14.23 -13.68
N LEU A 64 8.35 13.14 -13.51
CA LEU A 64 8.56 11.89 -14.24
C LEU A 64 7.95 11.99 -15.65
N HIS A 65 8.69 11.53 -16.66
CA HIS A 65 8.21 11.31 -18.02
C HIS A 65 8.31 9.82 -18.38
N VAL A 66 7.54 9.38 -19.37
CA VAL A 66 7.50 8.00 -19.84
C VAL A 66 7.47 7.96 -21.37
N ASP A 67 8.52 7.42 -21.97
CA ASP A 67 8.58 7.14 -23.40
C ASP A 67 7.78 5.84 -23.65
N ILE A 68 6.51 5.97 -24.02
CA ILE A 68 5.62 4.81 -24.22
C ILE A 68 6.08 3.88 -25.35
N ASP A 69 6.82 4.44 -26.31
CA ASP A 69 7.48 3.72 -27.40
C ASP A 69 8.56 2.74 -26.92
N ASP A 70 9.15 2.96 -25.74
CA ASP A 70 10.09 2.02 -25.10
C ASP A 70 9.42 1.17 -24.00
N CYS A 71 8.16 1.42 -23.65
CA CYS A 71 7.50 0.69 -22.58
C CYS A 71 7.03 -0.72 -23.01
N ILE A 72 7.65 -1.76 -22.43
CA ILE A 72 7.27 -3.18 -22.63
C ILE A 72 6.16 -3.70 -21.69
N GLY A 73 5.63 -2.86 -20.79
CA GLY A 73 4.56 -3.24 -19.86
C GLY A 73 4.94 -4.27 -18.78
N CYS A 74 6.18 -4.22 -18.24
CA CYS A 74 6.68 -5.19 -17.26
C CYS A 74 6.10 -5.07 -15.83
N LEU A 75 5.40 -3.96 -15.52
CA LEU A 75 4.84 -3.62 -14.21
C LEU A 75 5.88 -3.49 -13.07
N GLN A 76 7.18 -3.37 -13.38
CA GLN A 76 8.24 -3.27 -12.37
C GLN A 76 8.25 -1.89 -11.68
N CYS A 77 8.02 -0.81 -12.42
CA CYS A 77 7.93 0.55 -11.89
C CYS A 77 6.71 0.77 -10.97
N GLU A 78 5.56 0.18 -11.28
CA GLU A 78 4.38 0.16 -10.38
C GLU A 78 4.71 -0.56 -9.06
N ARG A 79 5.24 -1.78 -9.12
CA ARG A 79 5.62 -2.57 -7.92
C ARG A 79 6.72 -1.93 -7.08
N ALA A 80 7.60 -1.13 -7.68
CA ALA A 80 8.67 -0.41 -6.99
C ALA A 80 8.21 0.91 -6.35
N CYS A 81 7.00 1.40 -6.69
CA CYS A 81 6.50 2.66 -6.18
C CYS A 81 6.10 2.54 -4.70
N PRO A 82 6.69 3.32 -3.77
CA PRO A 82 6.40 3.21 -2.33
C PRO A 82 5.01 3.76 -1.96
N VAL A 83 4.35 4.48 -2.87
CA VAL A 83 3.04 5.12 -2.69
C VAL A 83 2.00 4.62 -3.69
N ASP A 84 2.35 3.69 -4.58
CA ASP A 84 1.46 3.08 -5.58
C ASP A 84 0.77 4.06 -6.57
N CYS A 85 1.35 5.25 -6.78
CA CYS A 85 0.81 6.33 -7.63
C CYS A 85 0.88 6.09 -9.15
N ILE A 86 1.49 4.97 -9.58
CA ILE A 86 1.59 4.56 -10.99
C ILE A 86 0.58 3.45 -11.21
N LYS A 87 -0.23 3.54 -12.27
CA LYS A 87 -1.21 2.51 -12.66
C LYS A 87 -1.02 2.13 -14.12
N ILE A 88 -0.80 0.83 -14.36
CA ILE A 88 -0.49 0.29 -15.68
C ILE A 88 -1.44 -0.89 -15.97
N ASP A 89 -2.28 -0.74 -16.99
CA ASP A 89 -3.05 -1.86 -17.54
C ASP A 89 -2.41 -2.31 -18.86
N THR A 90 -2.13 -3.60 -18.98
CA THR A 90 -1.54 -4.21 -20.19
C THR A 90 -2.44 -5.27 -20.77
N ILE A 91 -2.56 -5.31 -22.10
CA ILE A 91 -3.34 -6.32 -22.81
C ILE A 91 -2.39 -7.17 -23.64
N LYS A 92 -2.52 -8.49 -23.52
CA LYS A 92 -1.67 -9.44 -24.22
C LYS A 92 -2.39 -10.01 -25.44
N PRO A 93 -1.83 -9.87 -26.66
CA PRO A 93 -2.40 -10.47 -27.85
C PRO A 93 -2.53 -12.00 -27.72
N PRO A 94 -3.58 -12.62 -28.29
CA PRO A 94 -3.73 -14.06 -28.33
C PRO A 94 -2.59 -14.71 -29.11
N LYS A 95 -2.25 -15.96 -28.77
CA LYS A 95 -1.24 -16.70 -29.53
C LYS A 95 -1.73 -16.94 -30.96
N GLY A 96 -1.15 -16.22 -31.93
CA GLY A 96 -1.47 -16.36 -33.36
C GLY A 96 -2.11 -15.14 -34.02
N SER A 97 -2.31 -14.01 -33.31
CA SER A 97 -2.62 -12.73 -33.97
C SER A 97 -1.37 -12.14 -34.62
N GLU A 98 -1.51 -11.61 -35.84
CA GLU A 98 -0.45 -10.91 -36.59
C GLU A 98 -0.20 -9.46 -36.12
N PHE A 99 -0.83 -9.03 -35.02
CA PHE A 99 -0.68 -7.68 -34.48
C PHE A 99 0.75 -7.47 -33.93
N ASP A 100 1.55 -6.69 -34.67
CA ASP A 100 2.86 -6.26 -34.21
C ASP A 100 2.71 -5.16 -33.15
N CYS A 101 3.26 -5.39 -31.96
CA CYS A 101 3.24 -4.42 -30.87
C CYS A 101 4.39 -3.41 -30.98
N GLY A 102 5.28 -3.54 -31.97
CA GLY A 102 6.45 -2.70 -32.17
C GLY A 102 7.70 -3.20 -31.44
N ILE A 103 8.80 -2.46 -31.64
CA ILE A 103 10.14 -2.74 -31.11
C ILE A 103 10.60 -1.48 -30.35
N THR A 104 11.25 -1.65 -29.20
CA THR A 104 11.84 -0.54 -28.44
C THR A 104 13.15 -0.05 -29.05
N SER A 105 13.63 1.11 -28.61
CA SER A 105 14.93 1.68 -28.97
C SER A 105 16.13 0.78 -28.66
N ASN A 106 15.97 -0.22 -27.78
CA ASN A 106 17.01 -1.21 -27.43
C ASN A 106 16.83 -2.56 -28.17
N ASP A 107 16.11 -2.56 -29.31
CA ASP A 107 15.79 -3.74 -30.12
C ASP A 107 14.92 -4.82 -29.42
N THR A 108 14.27 -4.50 -28.29
CA THR A 108 13.36 -5.43 -27.61
C THR A 108 11.98 -5.45 -28.27
N GLN A 109 11.56 -6.60 -28.80
CA GLN A 109 10.20 -6.77 -29.33
C GLN A 109 9.15 -6.72 -28.20
N LYS A 110 8.19 -5.79 -28.32
CA LYS A 110 7.04 -5.70 -27.42
C LYS A 110 6.13 -6.92 -27.58
N LYS A 111 5.64 -7.47 -26.47
CA LYS A 111 4.80 -8.70 -26.42
C LYS A 111 3.39 -8.46 -25.90
N MET A 112 3.10 -7.22 -25.50
CA MET A 112 1.87 -6.75 -24.87
C MET A 112 1.72 -5.27 -25.22
N ILE A 113 0.49 -4.81 -25.42
CA ILE A 113 0.18 -3.39 -25.58
C ILE A 113 -0.15 -2.79 -24.21
N VAL A 114 0.26 -1.54 -23.98
CA VAL A 114 -0.04 -0.80 -22.75
C VAL A 114 -1.31 0.01 -22.98
N SER A 115 -2.44 -0.44 -22.42
CA SER A 115 -3.76 0.19 -22.61
C SER A 115 -4.05 1.33 -21.63
N ARG A 116 -3.26 1.43 -20.56
CA ARG A 116 -3.26 2.54 -19.61
C ARG A 116 -1.86 2.64 -19.01
N PHE A 117 -1.31 3.84 -18.97
CA PHE A 117 -0.15 4.20 -18.16
C PHE A 117 -0.45 5.56 -17.55
N THR A 118 -0.79 5.61 -16.27
CA THR A 118 -1.12 6.87 -15.59
C THR A 118 -0.27 7.06 -14.34
N ILE A 119 0.27 8.25 -14.14
CA ILE A 119 1.00 8.65 -12.93
C ILE A 119 0.23 9.79 -12.25
N ASP A 120 -0.19 9.60 -10.99
CA ASP A 120 -0.66 10.69 -10.14
C ASP A 120 0.55 11.42 -9.53
N MET A 121 0.85 12.61 -10.05
CA MET A 121 1.95 13.46 -9.58
C MET A 121 1.62 14.20 -8.26
N ALA A 122 0.35 14.23 -7.83
CA ALA A 122 -0.05 14.72 -6.52
C ALA A 122 0.14 13.67 -5.41
N GLU A 123 0.20 12.38 -5.74
CA GLU A 123 0.60 11.31 -4.82
C GLU A 123 2.10 10.97 -4.87
N CYS A 124 2.74 11.22 -6.01
CA CYS A 124 4.16 10.92 -6.20
C CYS A 124 5.06 11.63 -5.16
N CYS A 125 5.93 10.87 -4.49
CA CYS A 125 6.93 11.41 -3.57
C CYS A 125 8.27 11.78 -4.26
N TYR A 126 8.31 11.74 -5.60
CA TYR A 126 9.48 12.05 -6.43
C TYR A 126 10.75 11.33 -5.96
N CYS A 127 10.68 10.03 -5.67
CA CYS A 127 11.81 9.27 -5.09
C CYS A 127 12.80 8.70 -6.13
N ASN A 128 12.46 8.73 -7.42
CA ASN A 128 13.18 8.10 -8.54
C ASN A 128 13.33 6.56 -8.48
N LEU A 129 12.66 5.88 -7.52
CA LEU A 129 12.72 4.42 -7.37
C LEU A 129 12.02 3.65 -8.51
N CYS A 130 11.21 4.32 -9.33
CA CYS A 130 10.51 3.73 -10.47
C CYS A 130 11.37 3.68 -11.75
N ALA A 131 12.42 4.50 -11.86
CA ALA A 131 13.32 4.52 -13.01
C ALA A 131 14.34 3.36 -12.96
N TYR A 132 14.98 3.18 -11.80
CA TYR A 132 16.01 2.15 -11.59
C TYR A 132 15.63 0.69 -11.97
N PRO A 133 14.40 0.19 -11.71
CA PRO A 133 13.99 -1.15 -12.11
C PRO A 133 13.46 -1.23 -13.56
N CYS A 134 13.51 -0.15 -14.34
CA CYS A 134 13.04 -0.16 -15.72
C CYS A 134 14.12 -0.78 -16.64
N PRO A 135 13.84 -1.89 -17.35
CA PRO A 135 14.85 -2.58 -18.15
C PRO A 135 15.15 -1.90 -19.49
N GLU A 136 14.26 -1.01 -19.94
CA GLU A 136 14.35 -0.26 -21.21
C GLU A 136 14.60 1.24 -20.95
N GLU A 137 14.79 1.64 -19.69
CA GLU A 137 14.95 3.05 -19.24
C GLU A 137 13.81 4.02 -19.68
N CYS A 138 12.65 3.47 -20.08
CA CYS A 138 11.53 4.24 -20.63
C CYS A 138 10.88 5.23 -19.65
N ILE A 139 11.00 5.02 -18.32
CA ILE A 139 10.49 5.95 -17.29
C ILE A 139 11.67 6.62 -16.57
N TYR A 140 11.69 7.95 -16.59
CA TYR A 140 12.79 8.74 -16.06
C TYR A 140 12.31 10.09 -15.51
N MET A 141 13.14 10.72 -14.68
CA MET A 141 12.99 12.12 -14.30
C MET A 141 13.60 13.04 -15.37
N VAL A 142 12.90 14.12 -15.72
CA VAL A 142 13.31 15.09 -16.74
C VAL A 142 14.47 15.98 -16.28
N GLY A 143 15.32 16.43 -17.20
CA GLY A 143 16.56 17.13 -16.86
C GLY A 143 17.70 16.21 -16.42
N GLY A 144 18.76 16.80 -15.85
CA GLY A 144 20.00 16.11 -15.50
C GLY A 144 20.56 15.31 -16.68
N PRO A 145 20.86 14.00 -16.52
CA PRO A 145 21.29 13.13 -17.63
C PRO A 145 20.31 13.12 -18.81
N ASN A 146 19.01 13.19 -18.53
CA ASN A 146 17.92 13.11 -19.52
C ASN A 146 17.51 14.48 -20.06
N SER A 147 18.29 15.53 -19.79
CA SER A 147 18.10 16.88 -20.36
C SER A 147 18.08 16.90 -21.88
N HIS A 148 18.70 15.91 -22.53
CA HIS A 148 18.67 15.71 -23.97
C HIS A 148 17.32 15.22 -24.53
N LYS A 149 16.49 14.55 -23.71
CA LYS A 149 15.11 14.18 -24.07
C LYS A 149 14.12 15.28 -23.68
N HIS A 150 14.17 15.71 -22.42
CA HIS A 150 13.30 16.76 -21.89
C HIS A 150 14.05 17.70 -20.95
N GLU A 151 13.81 19.00 -21.16
CA GLU A 151 14.24 20.06 -20.25
C GLU A 151 13.71 19.84 -18.82
N MET A 152 14.46 20.36 -17.84
CA MET A 152 14.16 20.14 -16.43
C MET A 152 12.90 20.92 -15.99
N ASP A 153 11.79 20.21 -15.84
CA ASP A 153 10.53 20.78 -15.38
C ASP A 153 10.26 20.45 -13.90
N TYR A 154 10.25 21.51 -13.08
CA TYR A 154 9.87 21.51 -11.66
C TYR A 154 8.76 22.53 -11.38
N GLU A 155 8.22 23.19 -12.41
CA GLU A 155 7.26 24.31 -12.29
C GLU A 155 5.88 23.96 -12.86
N PHE A 156 5.58 22.66 -12.98
CA PHE A 156 4.36 22.09 -13.56
C PHE A 156 3.09 22.22 -12.71
N GLY A 157 2.98 23.28 -11.90
CA GLY A 157 1.83 23.56 -11.05
C GLY A 157 0.51 23.69 -11.83
N LYS A 158 -0.58 23.17 -11.25
CA LYS A 158 -1.93 23.19 -11.83
C LYS A 158 -2.94 23.74 -10.82
N TYR A 159 -4.01 24.35 -11.32
CA TYR A 159 -5.10 24.88 -10.49
C TYR A 159 -6.01 23.77 -9.94
N GLU A 160 -6.20 22.71 -10.72
CA GLU A 160 -7.04 21.56 -10.40
C GLU A 160 -6.18 20.32 -10.18
N ARG A 161 -6.58 19.47 -9.22
CA ARG A 161 -5.83 18.23 -8.91
C ARG A 161 -5.80 17.28 -10.10
N GLU A 162 -6.87 17.22 -10.89
CA GLU A 162 -6.98 16.34 -12.06
C GLU A 162 -5.90 16.65 -13.11
N GLY A 163 -5.46 17.91 -13.23
CA GLY A 163 -4.34 18.29 -14.10
C GLY A 163 -2.97 17.73 -13.69
N LEU A 164 -2.85 17.11 -12.51
CA LEU A 164 -1.65 16.40 -12.03
C LEU A 164 -1.73 14.87 -12.25
N LEU A 165 -2.83 14.37 -12.81
CA LEU A 165 -2.90 13.01 -13.35
C LEU A 165 -2.37 13.05 -14.78
N TYR A 166 -1.21 12.43 -15.01
CA TYR A 166 -0.60 12.36 -16.33
C TYR A 166 -0.86 10.99 -16.94
N GLU A 167 -1.45 10.97 -18.13
CA GLU A 167 -1.64 9.76 -18.94
C GLU A 167 -0.58 9.73 -20.06
N PHE A 168 0.08 8.59 -20.24
CA PHE A 168 1.17 8.38 -21.21
C PHE A 168 0.90 7.22 -22.17
N ALA A 169 -0.32 6.65 -22.19
CA ALA A 169 -0.63 5.52 -23.05
C ALA A 169 -1.31 5.98 -24.35
N ASP A 170 -0.63 5.74 -25.48
CA ASP A 170 -1.09 6.15 -26.82
C ASP A 170 -1.97 5.09 -27.52
N ALA A 171 -2.25 3.95 -26.88
CA ALA A 171 -3.02 2.86 -27.46
C ALA A 171 -4.48 3.27 -27.75
N THR A 172 -4.90 3.20 -29.02
CA THR A 172 -6.27 3.56 -29.41
C THR A 172 -7.27 2.46 -29.03
N GLU A 173 -8.57 2.80 -29.01
CA GLU A 173 -9.61 1.78 -28.78
C GLU A 173 -9.66 0.73 -29.92
N GLU A 174 -9.23 1.10 -31.14
CA GLU A 174 -9.13 0.19 -32.28
C GLU A 174 -7.98 -0.82 -32.09
N ASP A 175 -6.81 -0.37 -31.62
CA ASP A 175 -5.68 -1.26 -31.29
C ASP A 175 -6.05 -2.23 -30.17
N ILE A 176 -6.73 -1.72 -29.14
CA ILE A 176 -7.22 -2.53 -28.03
C ILE A 176 -8.19 -3.62 -28.52
N LEU A 177 -9.08 -3.31 -29.47
CA LEU A 177 -9.96 -4.31 -30.10
C LEU A 177 -9.17 -5.32 -30.94
N ALA A 178 -8.21 -4.88 -31.76
CA ALA A 178 -7.39 -5.73 -32.61
C ALA A 178 -6.56 -6.75 -31.79
N VAL A 179 -6.12 -6.37 -30.60
CA VAL A 179 -5.40 -7.23 -29.63
C VAL A 179 -6.35 -8.19 -28.88
N GLY A 180 -7.66 -8.08 -29.05
CA GLY A 180 -8.67 -8.91 -28.36
C GLY A 180 -9.06 -8.38 -26.97
N GLY A 181 -8.89 -7.08 -26.75
CA GLY A 181 -9.15 -6.37 -25.49
C GLY A 181 -10.62 -5.98 -25.25
N GLU A 182 -11.59 -6.61 -25.93
CA GLU A 182 -13.04 -6.32 -25.80
C GLU A 182 -13.49 -6.18 -24.34
N LYS A 183 -13.11 -7.13 -23.49
CA LYS A 183 -13.44 -7.15 -22.04
C LYS A 183 -12.85 -5.99 -21.24
N TYR A 184 -11.75 -5.40 -21.70
CA TYR A 184 -11.17 -4.22 -21.08
C TYR A 184 -12.01 -2.98 -21.44
N LEU A 185 -12.46 -2.87 -22.69
CA LEU A 185 -13.34 -1.79 -23.14
C LEU A 185 -14.74 -1.88 -22.54
N GLU A 186 -15.31 -3.08 -22.39
CA GLU A 186 -16.56 -3.30 -21.63
C GLU A 186 -16.41 -2.78 -20.20
N LYS A 187 -15.38 -3.24 -19.48
CA LYS A 187 -15.10 -2.80 -18.10
C LYS A 187 -14.80 -1.30 -17.98
N LYS A 188 -14.21 -0.67 -19.01
CA LYS A 188 -13.98 0.79 -19.09
C LYS A 188 -15.31 1.53 -19.21
N LYS A 189 -16.22 1.05 -20.07
CA LYS A 189 -17.56 1.60 -20.27
C LYS A 189 -18.45 1.43 -19.04
N ASP A 190 -18.43 0.25 -18.42
CA ASP A 190 -19.18 -0.02 -17.19
C ASP A 190 -18.79 0.96 -16.07
N ARG A 191 -17.48 1.19 -15.87
CA ARG A 191 -16.97 2.16 -14.89
C ARG A 191 -17.33 3.61 -15.23
N ALA A 192 -17.36 3.97 -16.52
CA ALA A 192 -17.80 5.31 -16.94
C ALA A 192 -19.29 5.51 -16.62
N ASN A 193 -20.13 4.53 -16.95
CA ASN A 193 -21.55 4.53 -16.61
C ASN A 193 -21.76 4.59 -15.08
N GLU A 194 -21.00 3.82 -14.29
CA GLU A 194 -21.05 3.88 -12.81
C GLU A 194 -20.71 5.28 -12.29
N LEU A 195 -19.72 5.95 -12.87
CA LEU A 195 -19.32 7.32 -12.51
C LEU A 195 -20.41 8.35 -12.88
N GLU A 196 -20.96 8.27 -14.10
CA GLU A 196 -22.03 9.17 -14.56
C GLU A 196 -23.28 9.03 -13.67
N ASN A 197 -23.73 7.79 -13.40
CA ASN A 197 -24.84 7.53 -12.48
C ASN A 197 -24.55 8.06 -11.06
N ALA A 198 -23.31 7.96 -10.58
CA ALA A 198 -22.94 8.50 -9.27
C ALA A 198 -22.96 10.04 -9.25
N LEU A 199 -22.49 10.69 -10.32
CA LEU A 199 -22.53 12.15 -10.47
C LEU A 199 -23.98 12.67 -10.57
N GLU A 200 -24.85 12.00 -11.31
CA GLU A 200 -26.29 12.31 -11.35
C GLU A 200 -26.93 12.19 -9.96
N LEU A 201 -26.65 11.11 -9.22
CA LEU A 201 -27.16 10.95 -7.85
C LEU A 201 -26.66 12.04 -6.90
N VAL A 202 -25.41 12.50 -7.04
CA VAL A 202 -24.86 13.62 -6.28
C VAL A 202 -25.51 14.94 -6.69
N ALA A 203 -25.74 15.18 -7.98
CA ALA A 203 -26.44 16.37 -8.46
C ALA A 203 -27.89 16.42 -7.94
N MET A 204 -28.64 15.32 -8.05
CA MET A 204 -30.00 15.20 -7.48
C MET A 204 -30.02 15.37 -5.95
N ALA A 205 -28.96 14.96 -5.25
CA ALA A 205 -28.82 15.17 -3.81
C ALA A 205 -28.51 16.64 -3.47
N ALA A 206 -27.69 17.32 -4.29
CA ALA A 206 -27.40 18.74 -4.17
C ALA A 206 -28.64 19.59 -4.44
N GLU A 207 -29.40 19.33 -5.52
CA GLU A 207 -30.67 20.00 -5.80
C GLU A 207 -31.68 19.83 -4.66
N LYS A 208 -31.84 18.62 -4.13
CA LYS A 208 -32.71 18.35 -2.96
C LYS A 208 -32.21 18.97 -1.66
N ALA A 209 -30.93 19.35 -1.57
CA ALA A 209 -30.40 20.13 -0.46
C ALA A 209 -30.68 21.62 -0.67
N GLN A 210 -30.45 22.13 -1.89
CA GLN A 210 -30.78 23.50 -2.31
C GLN A 210 -32.27 23.82 -2.09
N GLU A 211 -33.17 22.95 -2.56
CA GLU A 211 -34.63 23.13 -2.46
C GLU A 211 -35.14 23.12 -1.00
N LYS A 212 -34.38 22.55 -0.07
CA LYS A 212 -34.65 22.63 1.38
C LYS A 212 -34.17 23.93 2.01
N VAL A 213 -33.07 24.49 1.52
CA VAL A 213 -32.57 25.82 1.91
C VAL A 213 -33.52 26.91 1.39
N ASP A 214 -33.93 26.82 0.12
CA ASP A 214 -34.81 27.81 -0.51
C ASP A 214 -36.25 27.82 0.06
N LYS A 215 -36.68 26.72 0.69
CA LYS A 215 -37.99 26.63 1.39
C LYS A 215 -37.97 27.16 2.83
N GLY A 216 -36.85 27.71 3.30
CA GLY A 216 -36.81 28.47 4.56
C GLY A 216 -36.99 27.65 5.83
N GLU A 217 -36.69 26.35 5.81
CA GLU A 217 -36.57 25.57 7.04
C GLU A 217 -35.20 25.83 7.71
N GLU A 218 -35.09 26.91 8.50
CA GLU A 218 -34.04 27.02 9.51
C GLU A 218 -34.23 25.91 10.57
N LYS A 219 -33.66 24.74 10.31
CA LYS A 219 -33.40 23.76 11.35
C LYS A 219 -32.07 24.10 12.01
N GLU A 220 -32.14 24.58 13.26
CA GLU A 220 -31.04 24.44 14.20
C GLU A 220 -30.44 23.03 14.08
N SER A 221 -29.12 22.93 14.01
CA SER A 221 -28.38 21.70 13.73
C SER A 221 -28.33 20.71 14.90
N LYS A 222 -29.52 20.28 15.37
CA LYS A 222 -29.64 19.00 16.09
C LYS A 222 -29.59 17.86 15.08
N VAL A 223 -28.37 17.37 14.87
CA VAL A 223 -28.07 16.16 14.09
C VAL A 223 -28.94 15.01 14.61
N LYS A 224 -29.92 14.59 13.80
CA LYS A 224 -30.59 13.29 13.91
C LYS A 224 -30.04 12.41 12.79
N SER A 225 -29.53 11.25 13.15
CA SER A 225 -29.01 10.25 12.23
C SER A 225 -29.60 8.89 12.54
N ASP A 226 -30.29 8.32 11.56
CA ASP A 226 -30.98 7.04 11.62
C ASP A 226 -30.59 6.23 10.36
N GLN A 227 -30.08 4.99 10.39
CA GLN A 227 -29.81 4.12 11.54
C GLN A 227 -28.29 3.80 11.74
N PRO A 228 -27.73 2.58 11.57
CA PRO A 228 -26.86 2.09 12.64
C PRO A 228 -25.39 1.85 12.25
N ALA A 229 -24.47 2.34 13.08
CA ALA A 229 -23.02 2.14 12.94
C ALA A 229 -22.46 1.14 13.97
N VAL A 230 -21.44 0.39 13.56
CA VAL A 230 -20.68 -0.55 14.42
C VAL A 230 -19.98 0.22 15.55
N PRO A 231 -20.03 -0.24 16.82
CA PRO A 231 -19.39 0.47 17.94
C PRO A 231 -17.86 0.50 17.79
N LYS A 232 -17.31 1.72 17.64
CA LYS A 232 -15.87 1.98 17.51
C LYS A 232 -15.29 2.34 18.87
N TYR A 233 -14.49 1.46 19.45
CA TYR A 233 -13.97 1.59 20.82
C TYR A 233 -13.01 2.76 21.00
N ASN A 234 -13.24 3.60 22.01
CA ASN A 234 -12.45 4.80 22.26
C ASN A 234 -11.43 4.58 23.40
N PHE A 235 -10.27 4.00 23.05
CA PHE A 235 -9.14 3.77 23.98
C PHE A 235 -8.28 5.02 24.23
N GLY A 236 -8.86 6.22 24.08
CA GLY A 236 -8.17 7.51 24.08
C GLY A 236 -7.36 7.76 25.36
N SER A 237 -8.01 7.64 26.53
CA SER A 237 -7.40 7.88 27.85
C SER A 237 -6.21 6.95 28.14
N LEU A 238 -6.27 5.69 27.70
CA LEU A 238 -5.17 4.74 27.88
C LEU A 238 -3.89 5.14 27.13
N ASN A 239 -3.91 6.11 26.20
CA ASN A 239 -2.69 6.62 25.57
C ASN A 239 -1.83 7.48 26.52
N GLU A 240 -2.42 8.03 27.59
CA GLU A 240 -1.78 8.99 28.50
C GLU A 240 -0.91 8.30 29.57
N ILE A 241 -1.10 6.98 29.78
CA ILE A 241 -0.22 6.13 30.60
C ILE A 241 1.21 6.22 30.05
N SER A 242 2.12 6.83 30.82
CA SER A 242 3.49 7.16 30.40
C SER A 242 4.33 5.93 30.04
N ASP A 243 4.27 4.86 30.84
CA ASP A 243 4.97 3.61 30.55
C ASP A 243 4.34 2.85 29.37
N LYS A 244 5.18 2.54 28.37
CA LYS A 244 4.84 1.78 27.17
C LYS A 244 4.44 0.33 27.51
N ALA A 245 5.00 -0.28 28.55
CA ALA A 245 4.65 -1.64 28.95
C ALA A 245 3.26 -1.68 29.60
N ALA A 246 3.02 -0.86 30.62
CA ALA A 246 1.70 -0.68 31.25
C ALA A 246 0.62 -0.31 30.21
N ARG A 247 0.88 0.66 29.33
CA ARG A 247 0.00 1.06 28.22
C ARG A 247 -0.35 -0.12 27.30
N GLY A 248 0.63 -0.95 26.96
CA GLY A 248 0.44 -2.14 26.13
C GLY A 248 -0.38 -3.24 26.82
N ILE A 249 -0.23 -3.41 28.13
CA ILE A 249 -1.02 -4.35 28.93
C ILE A 249 -2.47 -3.85 29.04
N ALA A 250 -2.67 -2.58 29.44
CA ALA A 250 -4.01 -1.98 29.58
C ALA A 250 -4.84 -2.04 28.29
N LYS A 251 -4.24 -1.73 27.13
CA LYS A 251 -4.94 -1.86 25.84
C LYS A 251 -5.30 -3.30 25.47
N ARG A 252 -4.47 -4.29 25.83
CA ARG A 252 -4.77 -5.72 25.62
C ARG A 252 -5.85 -6.22 26.56
N ALA A 253 -5.83 -5.78 27.82
CA ALA A 253 -6.87 -6.05 28.82
C ALA A 253 -8.23 -5.47 28.36
N PHE A 254 -8.25 -4.21 27.93
CA PHE A 254 -9.41 -3.52 27.37
C PHE A 254 -10.00 -4.27 26.15
N ALA A 255 -9.17 -4.60 25.16
CA ALA A 255 -9.61 -5.34 23.98
C ALA A 255 -10.12 -6.76 24.31
N ARG A 256 -9.55 -7.41 25.33
CA ARG A 256 -10.00 -8.72 25.83
C ARG A 256 -11.34 -8.61 26.58
N GLY A 257 -11.52 -7.59 27.41
CA GLY A 257 -12.79 -7.31 28.10
C GLY A 257 -13.94 -7.05 27.13
N HIS A 258 -13.71 -6.25 26.09
CA HIS A 258 -14.71 -6.02 25.03
C HIS A 258 -15.01 -7.26 24.18
N ARG A 259 -14.01 -8.10 23.84
CA ARG A 259 -14.26 -9.40 23.19
C ARG A 259 -15.08 -10.36 24.05
N GLN A 260 -15.10 -10.16 25.37
CA GLN A 260 -15.91 -10.92 26.33
C GLN A 260 -17.28 -10.27 26.61
N GLY A 261 -17.63 -9.16 25.96
CA GLY A 261 -18.93 -8.49 26.12
C GLY A 261 -19.17 -7.90 27.52
N LYS A 262 -18.12 -7.71 28.32
CA LYS A 262 -18.23 -7.25 29.72
C LYS A 262 -18.62 -5.77 29.82
N LYS A 263 -19.27 -5.40 30.93
CA LYS A 263 -19.64 -4.00 31.20
C LYS A 263 -18.39 -3.14 31.39
N PRO A 264 -18.44 -1.81 31.14
CA PRO A 264 -17.25 -0.95 31.26
C PRO A 264 -16.59 -1.01 32.63
N GLU A 265 -17.40 -1.05 33.69
CA GLU A 265 -16.97 -1.21 35.10
C GLU A 265 -16.13 -2.49 35.32
N ASP A 266 -16.54 -3.61 34.73
CA ASP A 266 -15.81 -4.89 34.80
C ASP A 266 -14.49 -4.83 34.00
N VAL A 267 -14.47 -4.09 32.88
CA VAL A 267 -13.27 -3.91 32.05
C VAL A 267 -12.23 -3.05 32.76
N VAL A 268 -12.67 -2.02 33.50
CA VAL A 268 -11.83 -1.24 34.43
C VAL A 268 -11.18 -2.16 35.48
N GLY A 269 -11.97 -3.05 36.11
CA GLY A 269 -11.46 -4.04 37.06
C GLY A 269 -10.44 -5.01 36.44
N MET A 270 -10.70 -5.51 35.22
CA MET A 270 -9.73 -6.36 34.51
C MET A 270 -8.41 -5.64 34.25
N ILE A 271 -8.45 -4.39 33.75
CA ILE A 271 -7.23 -3.61 33.48
C ILE A 271 -6.37 -3.44 34.74
N LYS A 272 -6.98 -3.15 35.91
CA LYS A 272 -6.25 -3.07 37.18
C LYS A 272 -5.61 -4.41 37.55
N SER A 273 -6.38 -5.50 37.52
CA SER A 273 -5.86 -6.84 37.86
C SER A 273 -4.71 -7.30 36.95
N ASP A 274 -4.75 -6.98 35.65
CA ASP A 274 -3.67 -7.31 34.71
C ASP A 274 -2.38 -6.49 34.95
N LEU A 275 -2.52 -5.24 35.42
CA LEU A 275 -1.40 -4.38 35.81
C LEU A 275 -0.80 -4.79 37.17
N GLU A 276 -1.64 -5.23 38.12
CA GLU A 276 -1.21 -5.78 39.40
C GLU A 276 -0.46 -7.11 39.24
N VAL A 277 -0.99 -8.04 38.45
CA VAL A 277 -0.36 -9.33 38.13
C VAL A 277 0.98 -9.16 37.40
N SER A 278 1.16 -8.07 36.66
CA SER A 278 2.42 -7.73 35.99
C SER A 278 3.35 -6.82 36.80
N SER A 279 3.01 -6.49 38.04
CA SER A 279 3.75 -5.57 38.94
C SER A 279 4.03 -4.18 38.32
N LEU A 280 3.18 -3.75 37.37
CA LEU A 280 3.28 -2.49 36.64
C LEU A 280 2.14 -1.51 37.01
N TYR A 281 1.40 -1.80 38.08
CA TYR A 281 0.37 -0.93 38.62
C TYR A 281 0.97 0.27 39.38
N SER A 282 0.39 1.45 39.17
CA SER A 282 0.67 2.68 39.91
C SER A 282 -0.64 3.40 40.18
N SER A 283 -0.76 4.06 41.33
CA SER A 283 -1.93 4.87 41.72
C SER A 283 -2.27 5.95 40.69
N ASP A 284 -1.25 6.47 40.00
CA ASP A 284 -1.42 7.56 39.02
C ASP A 284 -2.17 7.11 37.77
N TYR A 285 -2.25 5.80 37.51
CA TYR A 285 -2.94 5.25 36.35
C TYR A 285 -4.46 5.13 36.56
N ASP A 286 -4.94 5.17 37.81
CA ASP A 286 -6.36 5.01 38.12
C ASP A 286 -7.24 6.05 37.44
N VAL A 287 -6.77 7.29 37.30
CA VAL A 287 -7.49 8.37 36.60
C VAL A 287 -7.77 7.99 35.14
N PHE A 288 -6.75 7.49 34.43
CA PHE A 288 -6.89 7.09 33.03
C PHE A 288 -7.70 5.81 32.84
N ILE A 289 -7.61 4.88 33.80
CA ILE A 289 -8.33 3.60 33.76
C ILE A 289 -9.82 3.82 34.07
N VAL A 290 -10.18 4.61 35.10
CA VAL A 290 -11.59 4.92 35.43
C VAL A 290 -12.28 5.69 34.31
N ALA A 291 -11.58 6.62 33.64
CA ALA A 291 -12.10 7.33 32.47
C ALA A 291 -12.50 6.41 31.28
N VAL A 292 -12.02 5.17 31.24
CA VAL A 292 -12.47 4.15 30.26
C VAL A 292 -13.88 3.65 30.58
N GLY A 293 -14.24 3.58 31.88
CA GLY A 293 -15.56 3.14 32.34
C GLY A 293 -16.66 4.18 32.12
N GLU A 294 -16.30 5.47 32.20
CA GLU A 294 -17.22 6.61 32.07
C GLU A 294 -17.49 7.04 30.62
N ALA A 295 -16.74 6.52 29.65
CA ALA A 295 -16.93 6.83 28.23
C ALA A 295 -18.27 6.28 27.71
N PRO A 296 -19.10 7.08 27.01
CA PRO A 296 -20.46 6.68 26.66
C PRO A 296 -20.48 5.49 25.68
N LEU A 297 -21.01 4.35 26.15
CA LEU A 297 -21.33 3.21 25.29
C LEU A 297 -22.52 3.54 24.40
N VAL A 298 -22.33 3.43 23.09
CA VAL A 298 -23.43 3.35 22.11
C VAL A 298 -23.77 1.87 21.91
N ILE A 299 -25.02 1.49 22.18
CA ILE A 299 -25.53 0.10 22.13
C ILE A 299 -26.67 0.03 21.11
N LEU A 300 -26.78 -1.08 20.38
CA LEU A 300 -27.95 -1.43 19.55
C LEU A 300 -28.36 -2.90 19.74
N PRO A 301 -29.65 -3.25 19.53
CA PRO A 301 -30.24 -4.53 19.94
C PRO A 301 -30.24 -5.62 18.85
N GLU A 302 -30.74 -6.80 19.22
CA GLU A 302 -30.54 -8.09 18.54
C GLU A 302 -31.58 -8.44 17.45
N GLY A 303 -31.14 -9.18 16.43
CA GLY A 303 -31.86 -10.38 15.97
C GLY A 303 -32.69 -10.34 14.67
N SER A 304 -32.11 -10.85 13.58
CA SER A 304 -32.77 -11.83 12.68
C SER A 304 -31.71 -12.62 11.90
N GLU A 305 -32.02 -13.86 11.48
CA GLU A 305 -31.03 -14.92 11.27
C GLU A 305 -30.47 -15.07 9.84
N GLU A 306 -29.37 -15.85 9.75
CA GLU A 306 -28.73 -16.44 8.55
C GLU A 306 -28.05 -15.47 7.54
N SER A 307 -26.87 -15.76 6.97
CA SER A 307 -26.19 -17.05 6.77
C SER A 307 -24.67 -16.98 6.98
N LYS A 308 -24.07 -18.13 7.36
CA LYS A 308 -22.63 -18.26 7.64
C LYS A 308 -21.79 -18.31 6.35
N LYS A 309 -20.65 -17.59 6.33
CA LYS A 309 -19.37 -18.08 5.78
C LYS A 309 -18.18 -17.29 6.30
N GLU A 310 -17.28 -17.99 6.98
CA GLU A 310 -16.06 -17.43 7.56
C GLU A 310 -14.97 -17.21 6.48
N VAL A 311 -14.29 -16.07 6.52
CA VAL A 311 -12.92 -15.93 5.98
C VAL A 311 -12.10 -15.09 6.94
N GLN A 312 -11.06 -15.68 7.54
CA GLN A 312 -10.09 -14.98 8.38
C GLN A 312 -8.98 -14.37 7.51
N PRO A 313 -8.65 -13.07 7.62
CA PRO A 313 -7.37 -12.57 7.13
C PRO A 313 -6.27 -12.88 8.17
N LYS A 314 -5.36 -13.80 7.85
CA LYS A 314 -4.15 -13.99 8.65
C LYS A 314 -3.05 -13.03 8.21
N LEU A 315 -2.41 -12.44 9.22
CA LEU A 315 -1.23 -11.59 9.11
C LEU A 315 -0.07 -12.40 8.48
N ASN A 316 0.45 -11.96 7.34
CA ASN A 316 1.67 -12.53 6.73
C ASN A 316 2.78 -11.48 6.72
N THR A 317 3.85 -11.75 7.46
CA THR A 317 5.14 -11.08 7.29
C THR A 317 5.97 -11.79 6.22
N GLU A 318 6.51 -10.98 5.31
CA GLU A 318 7.82 -11.14 4.67
C GLU A 318 8.08 -12.31 3.68
N THR A 319 7.97 -11.93 2.41
CA THR A 319 9.01 -12.10 1.35
C THR A 319 9.17 -13.44 0.59
N LYS A 320 9.51 -13.22 -0.71
CA LYS A 320 10.05 -14.14 -1.73
C LYS A 320 9.06 -15.10 -2.40
N ALA A 321 8.51 -14.59 -3.49
CA ALA A 321 8.14 -15.39 -4.66
C ALA A 321 9.03 -14.98 -5.84
N GLU A 322 9.75 -15.94 -6.41
CA GLU A 322 9.97 -16.03 -7.86
C GLU A 322 9.03 -17.17 -8.29
N GLU A 323 7.91 -16.86 -8.92
CA GLU A 323 7.74 -16.67 -10.36
C GLU A 323 8.04 -17.93 -11.19
N SER A 324 6.95 -18.57 -11.64
CA SER A 324 6.70 -19.03 -13.02
C SER A 324 5.80 -20.28 -13.04
N VAL A 325 4.87 -20.49 -13.96
CA VAL A 325 3.96 -19.67 -14.79
C VAL A 325 3.36 -20.69 -15.76
N ASP A 326 2.03 -20.68 -15.92
CA ASP A 326 1.31 -21.31 -17.04
C ASP A 326 1.39 -22.86 -17.23
N LYS A 327 0.48 -23.54 -17.93
CA LYS A 327 -0.76 -23.07 -18.60
C LYS A 327 -1.87 -24.15 -18.54
N LYS A 328 -3.09 -23.70 -18.80
CA LYS A 328 -4.30 -24.54 -19.01
C LYS A 328 -4.12 -25.50 -20.19
N GLU A 329 -4.78 -26.65 -20.12
CA GLU A 329 -5.80 -26.97 -21.13
C GLU A 329 -6.85 -27.96 -20.58
N SER A 330 -8.02 -28.02 -21.23
CA SER A 330 -9.24 -28.57 -20.68
C SER A 330 -9.86 -29.64 -21.58
N ALA A 331 -10.16 -30.82 -21.03
CA ALA A 331 -11.14 -31.73 -21.61
C ALA A 331 -11.75 -32.69 -20.57
N THR A 332 -13.03 -33.00 -20.78
CA THR A 332 -13.80 -34.17 -20.27
C THR A 332 -13.85 -34.46 -18.75
N LYS A 333 -15.06 -34.35 -18.20
CA LYS A 333 -15.44 -34.90 -16.90
C LYS A 333 -15.44 -36.43 -16.93
N ALA A 334 -14.77 -37.05 -15.97
CA ALA A 334 -15.15 -38.36 -15.44
C ALA A 334 -15.12 -38.24 -13.90
N SER A 335 -16.24 -38.54 -13.25
CA SER A 335 -16.38 -38.45 -11.80
C SER A 335 -15.96 -39.76 -11.14
N VAL A 336 -14.91 -39.71 -10.32
CA VAL A 336 -14.63 -40.76 -9.33
C VAL A 336 -14.47 -40.10 -7.97
N SER A 337 -15.25 -40.58 -7.01
CA SER A 337 -15.25 -40.15 -5.62
C SER A 337 -14.11 -40.83 -4.86
N GLY A 338 -13.13 -40.04 -4.43
CA GLY A 338 -12.08 -40.46 -3.50
C GLY A 338 -11.58 -39.25 -2.71
N GLN A 339 -11.47 -39.37 -1.38
CA GLN A 339 -10.91 -38.32 -0.55
C GLN A 339 -9.42 -38.15 -0.87
N ILE A 340 -8.98 -36.90 -1.02
CA ILE A 340 -7.55 -36.59 -1.18
C ILE A 340 -6.87 -36.82 0.18
N PRO A 341 -5.84 -37.68 0.29
CA PRO A 341 -5.18 -37.96 1.56
C PRO A 341 -4.57 -36.70 2.20
N ASP A 342 -4.54 -36.63 3.53
CA ASP A 342 -4.15 -35.39 4.23
C ASP A 342 -2.61 -35.30 4.37
N ILE A 343 -2.00 -34.34 3.66
CA ILE A 343 -0.52 -34.15 3.55
C ILE A 343 0.19 -33.92 4.90
N LYS A 344 -0.57 -33.71 5.98
CA LYS A 344 -0.07 -33.53 7.35
C LYS A 344 0.56 -34.78 7.94
N ILE A 345 0.14 -35.98 7.54
CA ILE A 345 0.65 -37.27 8.04
C ILE A 345 2.16 -37.40 7.79
N LEU A 346 2.64 -36.86 6.65
CA LEU A 346 4.07 -36.81 6.31
C LEU A 346 4.91 -35.88 7.20
N ASN A 347 4.33 -35.16 8.17
CA ASN A 347 5.11 -34.35 9.12
C ASN A 347 5.86 -35.20 10.15
N ASP A 348 5.36 -36.40 10.45
CA ASP A 348 5.86 -37.29 11.49
C ASP A 348 7.14 -38.03 11.05
N ILE A 349 7.52 -37.94 9.77
CA ILE A 349 8.83 -38.34 9.27
C ILE A 349 9.90 -37.44 9.90
N SER A 350 10.76 -38.06 10.71
CA SER A 350 11.79 -37.41 11.53
C SER A 350 12.88 -36.72 10.70
N ASP A 351 13.37 -37.35 9.63
CA ASP A 351 14.35 -36.74 8.73
C ASP A 351 13.72 -35.65 7.85
N LYS A 352 14.22 -34.41 8.02
CA LYS A 352 13.85 -33.23 7.23
C LYS A 352 13.97 -33.46 5.71
N MET A 353 14.97 -34.23 5.26
CA MET A 353 15.19 -34.54 3.84
C MET A 353 14.16 -35.56 3.33
N ALA A 354 13.97 -36.68 4.03
CA ALA A 354 12.97 -37.69 3.68
C ALA A 354 11.55 -37.09 3.63
N ARG A 355 11.19 -36.27 4.63
CA ARG A 355 9.94 -35.50 4.66
C ARG A 355 9.79 -34.54 3.48
N GLY A 356 10.88 -33.90 3.05
CA GLY A 356 10.89 -33.01 1.89
C GLY A 356 10.63 -33.77 0.59
N LEU A 357 11.31 -34.91 0.39
CA LEU A 357 11.13 -35.79 -0.76
C LEU A 357 9.71 -36.38 -0.79
N ALA A 358 9.21 -36.90 0.33
CA ALA A 358 7.86 -37.45 0.42
C ALA A 358 6.79 -36.41 0.08
N LYS A 359 6.90 -35.17 0.57
CA LYS A 359 5.96 -34.08 0.20
C LYS A 359 6.08 -33.67 -1.28
N LYS A 360 7.28 -33.71 -1.86
CA LYS A 360 7.50 -33.46 -3.30
C LYS A 360 6.86 -34.56 -4.15
N ALA A 361 7.06 -35.83 -3.82
CA ALA A 361 6.46 -36.98 -4.47
C ALA A 361 4.92 -36.99 -4.34
N PHE A 362 4.40 -36.71 -3.14
CA PHE A 362 2.97 -36.52 -2.91
C PHE A 362 2.37 -35.41 -3.78
N THR A 363 3.07 -34.27 -3.92
CA THR A 363 2.63 -33.17 -4.77
C THR A 363 2.69 -33.52 -6.26
N ALA A 364 3.65 -34.34 -6.69
CA ALA A 364 3.72 -34.87 -8.06
C ALA A 364 2.57 -35.85 -8.36
N ALA A 365 2.35 -36.85 -7.50
CA ALA A 365 1.23 -37.78 -7.62
C ALA A 365 -0.15 -37.06 -7.62
N LYS A 366 -0.29 -35.97 -6.84
CA LYS A 366 -1.49 -35.13 -6.85
C LYS A 366 -1.70 -34.38 -8.18
N ARG A 367 -0.64 -33.98 -8.88
CA ARG A 367 -0.73 -33.38 -10.22
C ARG A 367 -1.16 -34.41 -11.26
N GLU A 368 -0.73 -35.66 -11.09
CA GLU A 368 -1.05 -36.79 -11.98
C GLU A 368 -2.41 -37.45 -11.69
N LYS A 369 -3.09 -37.07 -10.59
CA LYS A 369 -4.41 -37.59 -10.17
C LYS A 369 -4.42 -39.11 -9.93
N LEU A 370 -3.34 -39.65 -9.35
CA LEU A 370 -3.27 -41.06 -8.98
C LEU A 370 -4.15 -41.37 -7.76
N ASP A 371 -4.55 -42.65 -7.61
CA ASP A 371 -5.28 -43.15 -6.44
C ASP A 371 -4.39 -43.26 -5.20
N SER A 372 -4.95 -43.45 -3.99
CA SER A 372 -4.21 -43.55 -2.73
C SER A 372 -3.05 -44.57 -2.76
N ALA A 373 -3.24 -45.71 -3.44
CA ALA A 373 -2.17 -46.68 -3.65
C ALA A 373 -1.02 -46.14 -4.54
N GLY A 374 -1.34 -45.35 -5.56
CA GLY A 374 -0.36 -44.70 -6.45
C GLY A 374 0.39 -43.52 -5.80
N PHE A 375 -0.17 -42.90 -4.76
CA PHE A 375 0.60 -42.00 -3.89
C PHE A 375 1.67 -42.76 -3.12
N ILE A 376 1.32 -43.91 -2.53
CA ILE A 376 2.24 -44.74 -1.72
C ILE A 376 3.39 -45.26 -2.57
N THR A 377 3.13 -45.80 -3.77
CA THR A 377 4.20 -46.28 -4.66
C THR A 377 5.19 -45.17 -5.01
N LYS A 378 4.71 -44.00 -5.45
CA LYS A 378 5.59 -42.87 -5.82
C LYS A 378 6.39 -42.29 -4.66
N ILE A 379 5.84 -42.28 -3.45
CA ILE A 379 6.58 -41.82 -2.27
C ILE A 379 7.68 -42.83 -1.90
N ASN A 380 7.37 -44.14 -1.95
CA ASN A 380 8.35 -45.18 -1.69
C ASN A 380 9.45 -45.25 -2.77
N GLU A 381 9.11 -45.10 -4.05
CA GLU A 381 10.07 -44.94 -5.15
C GLU A 381 11.04 -43.77 -4.89
N ALA A 382 10.52 -42.58 -4.60
CA ALA A 382 11.34 -41.39 -4.34
C ALA A 382 12.22 -41.49 -3.07
N LEU A 383 11.84 -42.30 -2.08
CA LEU A 383 12.65 -42.57 -0.88
C LEU A 383 13.70 -43.67 -1.13
N ASN A 384 13.38 -44.67 -1.94
CA ASN A 384 14.30 -45.71 -2.39
C ASN A 384 15.40 -45.13 -3.29
N GLU A 385 15.05 -44.31 -4.28
CA GLU A 385 16.01 -43.59 -5.14
C GLU A 385 16.99 -42.71 -4.33
N ALA A 386 16.50 -42.12 -3.23
CA ALA A 386 17.31 -41.29 -2.34
C ALA A 386 18.12 -42.09 -1.29
N GLY A 387 17.99 -43.41 -1.25
CA GLY A 387 18.65 -44.27 -0.26
C GLY A 387 18.20 -44.02 1.19
N LYS A 388 16.96 -43.56 1.39
CA LYS A 388 16.38 -43.17 2.69
C LYS A 388 15.14 -43.95 3.08
N SER A 389 15.01 -45.18 2.57
CA SER A 389 14.01 -46.13 3.03
C SER A 389 14.28 -46.59 4.45
N SER A 390 13.24 -46.57 5.28
CA SER A 390 13.19 -47.11 6.64
C SER A 390 11.81 -47.75 6.83
N ASP A 391 11.74 -48.87 7.53
CA ASP A 391 10.47 -49.56 7.81
C ASP A 391 9.49 -48.64 8.58
N GLU A 392 10.02 -47.80 9.48
CA GLU A 392 9.26 -46.75 10.19
C GLU A 392 8.57 -45.76 9.22
N TYR A 393 9.22 -45.42 8.11
CA TYR A 393 8.66 -44.49 7.13
C TYR A 393 7.59 -45.18 6.28
N ALA A 394 7.77 -46.46 5.94
CA ALA A 394 6.75 -47.24 5.23
C ALA A 394 5.45 -47.33 6.04
N GLU A 395 5.52 -47.52 7.36
CA GLU A 395 4.33 -47.49 8.24
C GLU A 395 3.63 -46.11 8.24
N ILE A 396 4.37 -45.00 8.29
CA ILE A 396 3.81 -43.65 8.23
C ILE A 396 3.16 -43.37 6.86
N ILE A 397 3.75 -43.88 5.78
CA ILE A 397 3.24 -43.72 4.41
C ILE A 397 1.99 -44.56 4.17
N ASN A 398 1.91 -45.77 4.73
CA ASN A 398 0.73 -46.64 4.59
C ASN A 398 -0.53 -46.04 5.23
N LYS A 399 -0.39 -45.16 6.23
CA LYS A 399 -1.50 -44.36 6.81
C LYS A 399 -2.09 -43.32 5.84
N LEU A 400 -1.56 -43.17 4.62
CA LEU A 400 -2.19 -42.39 3.54
C LEU A 400 -3.25 -43.17 2.74
N ALA A 401 -3.41 -44.48 3.00
CA ALA A 401 -4.48 -45.31 2.42
C ALA A 401 -5.71 -45.45 3.34
N GLU A 402 -5.61 -44.99 4.58
CA GLU A 402 -6.73 -44.84 5.55
C GLU A 402 -7.43 -43.48 5.37
#